data_AF-A0A9P6DP20-F1
#
_entry.id   AF-A0A9P6DP20-F1
#
_cell.length_a   1.000
_cell.length_b   1.000
_cell.length_c   1.000
_cell.angle_alpha   90.00
_cell.angle_beta   90.00
_cell.angle_gamma   90.00
#
_symmetry.space_group_name_H-M   'P 1'
#
loop_
_entity.id
_entity.type
_entity.pdbx_description
1 polymer ?
#
loop_
_entity_poly.entity_id
_entity_poly.type
_entity_poly.pdbx_seq_one_letter_code
_entity_poly.pdbx_strand_id
1 'polypeptide(L)'
;PGIRALAKRYNTLCAQLSDMKAWSAIHKNAVIPKPVDINGLFDIGVDDAIWEDAGLDGDAEEAPPAWLADEGIREGIKAMLMYDQGKEEIWRL
;
A
#
# COMPACT_ATOMS: atom_id res chain seq x y z
N PRO A 1 7.17 21.81 9.47
CA PRO A 1 5.68 21.76 9.42
C PRO A 1 5.15 20.54 10.19
N GLY A 2 4.12 20.69 11.01
CA GLY A 2 3.54 19.56 11.76
C GLY A 2 2.70 18.63 10.87
N ILE A 3 2.57 17.36 11.23
CA ILE A 3 1.83 16.34 10.47
C ILE A 3 0.38 16.75 10.16
N ARG A 4 -0.28 17.42 11.11
CA ARG A 4 -1.64 17.96 10.92
C ARG A 4 -1.72 19.03 9.82
N ALA A 5 -0.66 19.84 9.67
CA ALA A 5 -0.59 20.85 8.61
C ALA A 5 -0.36 20.20 7.23
N LEU A 6 0.39 19.09 7.19
CA LEU A 6 0.57 18.29 5.98
C LEU A 6 -0.75 17.62 5.56
N ALA A 7 -1.45 16.98 6.49
CA ALA A 7 -2.76 16.35 6.22
C ALA A 7 -3.79 17.37 5.67
N LYS A 8 -3.82 18.59 6.22
CA LYS A 8 -4.66 19.68 5.69
C LYS A 8 -4.30 20.04 4.25
N ARG A 9 -3.01 20.21 3.94
CA ARG A 9 -2.55 20.51 2.57
C ARG A 9 -2.90 19.39 1.60
N TYR A 10 -2.70 18.14 2.01
CA TYR A 10 -3.09 16.97 1.22
C TYR A 10 -4.59 16.97 0.91
N ASN A 11 -5.45 17.19 1.91
CA ASN A 11 -6.90 17.26 1.69
C ASN A 11 -7.30 18.41 0.76
N THR A 12 -6.61 19.56 0.83
CA THR A 12 -6.79 20.66 -0.12
C THR A 12 -6.45 20.25 -1.56
N LEU A 13 -5.37 19.50 -1.77
CA LEU A 13 -5.01 18.99 -3.10
C LEU A 13 -6.02 17.98 -3.61
N CYS A 14 -6.54 17.09 -2.76
CA CYS A 14 -7.59 16.13 -3.13
C CYS A 14 -8.87 16.85 -3.62
N ALA A 15 -9.25 17.94 -2.96
CA ALA A 15 -10.37 18.79 -3.40
C ALA A 15 -10.09 19.44 -4.76
N GLN A 16 -8.91 20.01 -4.96
CA GLN A 16 -8.51 20.62 -6.24
C GLN A 16 -8.52 19.60 -7.39
N LEU A 17 -8.07 18.37 -7.16
CA LEU A 17 -8.14 17.29 -8.15
C LEU A 17 -9.58 16.89 -8.46
N SER A 18 -10.47 16.91 -7.46
CA SER A 18 -11.90 16.64 -7.64
C SER A 18 -12.57 17.68 -8.52
N ASP A 19 -12.27 18.95 -8.27
CA ASP A 19 -12.70 20.04 -9.14
C ASP A 19 -12.14 19.82 -10.55
N MET A 20 -10.83 19.70 -10.71
CA MET A 20 -10.20 19.52 -12.03
C MET A 20 -10.75 18.33 -12.82
N LYS A 21 -11.10 17.21 -12.16
CA LYS A 21 -11.76 16.06 -12.82
C LYS A 21 -13.18 16.39 -13.27
N ALA A 22 -13.96 17.13 -12.48
CA ALA A 22 -15.28 17.61 -12.87
C ALA A 22 -15.22 18.56 -14.08
N TRP A 23 -14.19 19.40 -14.14
CA TRP A 23 -13.91 20.29 -15.27
C TRP A 23 -13.19 19.58 -16.44
N SER A 24 -13.04 18.25 -16.39
CA SER A 24 -12.37 17.41 -17.41
C SER A 24 -10.93 17.82 -17.75
N ALA A 25 -10.24 18.49 -16.83
CA ALA A 25 -8.85 18.93 -16.99
C ALA A 25 -7.81 17.83 -16.65
N ILE A 26 -8.26 16.63 -16.30
CA ILE A 26 -7.43 15.47 -15.97
C ILE A 26 -7.86 14.26 -16.82
N HIS A 27 -6.95 13.31 -17.03
CA HIS A 27 -7.24 12.03 -17.68
C HIS A 27 -8.51 11.37 -17.10
N LYS A 28 -9.41 10.88 -17.96
CA LYS A 28 -10.70 10.29 -17.58
C LYS A 28 -10.55 9.14 -16.57
N ASN A 29 -9.46 8.40 -16.67
CA ASN A 29 -9.18 7.26 -15.81
C ASN A 29 -8.35 7.62 -14.56
N ALA A 30 -8.08 8.91 -14.30
CA ALA A 30 -7.37 9.32 -13.11
C ALA A 30 -8.22 9.03 -11.86
N VAL A 31 -7.67 8.24 -10.95
CA VAL A 31 -8.26 7.97 -9.63
C VAL A 31 -7.83 9.10 -8.70
N ILE A 32 -8.81 9.71 -8.02
CA ILE A 32 -8.53 10.78 -7.07
C ILE A 32 -8.29 10.13 -5.71
N PRO A 33 -7.20 10.52 -5.01
CA PRO A 33 -6.95 10.02 -3.67
C PRO A 33 -8.05 10.41 -2.67
N LYS A 34 -8.32 9.56 -1.68
CA LYS A 34 -9.30 9.86 -0.63
C LYS A 34 -8.70 10.82 0.42
N PRO A 35 -9.44 11.84 0.89
CA PRO A 35 -8.99 12.71 1.97
C PRO A 35 -8.75 11.95 3.27
N VAL A 36 -7.75 12.39 4.05
CA VAL A 36 -7.42 11.82 5.36
C VAL A 36 -8.32 12.44 6.45
N ASP A 37 -8.81 11.62 7.39
CA ASP A 37 -9.46 12.14 8.59
C ASP A 37 -8.44 12.78 9.52
N ILE A 38 -8.51 14.10 9.65
CA ILE A 38 -7.60 14.90 10.46
C ILE A 38 -7.89 14.75 11.96
N ASN A 39 -9.14 14.42 12.33
CA ASN A 39 -9.53 14.29 13.73
C ASN A 39 -9.09 12.95 14.30
N GLY A 40 -9.29 11.88 13.52
CA GLY A 40 -8.80 10.55 13.83
C GLY A 40 -7.30 10.38 13.65
N LEU A 41 -6.54 11.26 12.99
CA LEU A 41 -5.14 11.06 12.55
C LEU A 41 -4.14 10.36 13.53
N PHE A 42 -4.38 10.41 14.83
CA PHE A 42 -3.51 9.79 15.85
C PHE A 42 -4.17 8.61 16.59
N ASP A 43 -5.39 8.25 16.22
CA ASP A 43 -6.08 7.08 16.75
C ASP A 43 -5.44 5.80 16.20
N ILE A 44 -5.35 4.78 17.05
CA ILE A 44 -4.62 3.55 16.74
C ILE A 44 -5.31 2.72 15.63
N GLY A 45 -6.60 2.96 15.37
CA GLY A 45 -7.39 2.28 14.33
C GLY A 45 -7.50 3.03 12.99
N VAL A 46 -6.69 4.07 12.78
CA VAL A 46 -6.74 4.89 11.54
C VAL A 46 -6.03 4.22 10.37
N ASP A 47 -5.19 3.24 10.67
CA ASP A 47 -4.36 2.54 9.71
C ASP A 47 -5.15 1.50 8.89
N ASP A 48 -6.35 1.11 9.33
CA ASP A 48 -7.21 0.17 8.62
C ASP A 48 -7.63 0.70 7.23
N ALA A 49 -7.80 2.02 7.10
CA ALA A 49 -8.10 2.67 5.82
C ALA A 49 -6.83 3.08 5.03
N ILE A 50 -5.62 2.93 5.60
CA ILE A 50 -4.37 3.13 4.85
C ILE A 50 -4.12 1.93 3.91
N TRP A 51 -4.60 0.75 4.27
CA TRP A 51 -4.65 -0.44 3.42
C TRP A 51 -5.78 -0.40 2.40
N GLU A 52 -6.22 0.78 1.96
CA GLU A 52 -7.24 0.86 0.92
C GLU A 52 -6.77 0.21 -0.37
N ASP A 53 -7.54 -0.80 -0.82
CA ASP A 53 -7.37 -1.57 -2.07
C ASP A 53 -7.49 -0.73 -3.36
N ALA A 54 -7.35 0.60 -3.28
CA ALA A 54 -7.41 1.51 -4.42
C ALA A 54 -6.25 1.23 -5.39
N GLY A 55 -6.49 0.33 -6.35
CA GLY A 55 -5.50 -0.16 -7.31
C GLY A 55 -5.28 -1.68 -7.28
N LEU A 56 -5.88 -2.39 -6.33
CA LEU A 56 -5.91 -3.86 -6.28
C LEU A 56 -7.13 -4.46 -7.02
N ASP A 57 -8.10 -3.63 -7.40
CA ASP A 57 -9.22 -4.03 -8.29
C ASP A 57 -8.79 -4.27 -9.75
N GLY A 58 -7.50 -4.09 -10.06
CA GLY A 58 -6.91 -4.48 -11.34
C GLY A 58 -6.45 -5.93 -11.28
N ASP A 59 -7.24 -6.82 -11.87
CA ASP A 59 -6.98 -8.25 -12.06
C ASP A 59 -7.31 -9.19 -10.88
N ALA A 60 -8.57 -9.16 -10.43
CA ALA A 60 -9.17 -10.30 -9.72
C ALA A 60 -9.21 -11.61 -10.54
N GLU A 61 -8.76 -11.59 -11.80
CA GLU A 61 -8.67 -12.74 -12.70
C GLU A 61 -7.26 -13.36 -12.80
N GLU A 62 -6.20 -12.72 -12.29
CA GLU A 62 -4.88 -13.34 -12.31
C GLU A 62 -4.71 -14.31 -11.15
N ALA A 63 -4.37 -15.57 -11.47
CA ALA A 63 -4.04 -16.57 -10.48
C ALA A 63 -2.90 -16.02 -9.59
N PRO A 64 -2.99 -16.20 -8.25
CA PRO A 64 -1.97 -15.71 -7.34
C PRO A 64 -0.60 -16.23 -7.75
N PRO A 65 0.47 -15.43 -7.60
CA PRO A 65 1.80 -15.83 -8.02
C PRO A 65 2.23 -17.10 -7.28
N ALA A 66 3.04 -17.93 -7.93
CA ALA A 66 3.32 -19.29 -7.44
C ALA A 66 4.04 -19.31 -6.07
N TRP A 67 4.83 -18.27 -5.74
CA TRP A 67 5.42 -18.12 -4.40
C TRP A 67 4.38 -17.95 -3.28
N LEU A 68 3.14 -17.58 -3.63
CA LEU A 68 2.01 -17.47 -2.71
C LEU A 68 1.13 -18.72 -2.75
N ALA A 69 0.86 -19.26 -3.94
CA ALA A 69 -0.14 -20.30 -4.18
C ALA A 69 0.40 -21.74 -4.08
N ASP A 70 1.67 -21.97 -4.40
CA ASP A 70 2.29 -23.29 -4.44
C ASP A 70 3.00 -23.60 -3.12
N GLU A 71 2.64 -24.70 -2.47
CA GLU A 71 3.26 -25.13 -1.20
C GLU A 71 4.72 -25.55 -1.39
N GLY A 72 5.04 -26.27 -2.47
CA GLY A 72 6.41 -26.73 -2.72
C GLY A 72 7.37 -25.56 -2.97
N ILE A 73 6.91 -24.52 -3.66
CA ILE A 73 7.69 -23.29 -3.84
C ILE A 73 7.89 -22.58 -2.48
N ARG A 74 6.86 -22.51 -1.64
CA ARG A 74 6.98 -21.89 -0.30
C ARG A 74 7.93 -22.65 0.61
N GLU A 75 7.82 -23.97 0.65
CA GLU A 75 8.73 -24.84 1.39
C GLU A 75 10.17 -24.69 0.89
N GLY A 76 10.37 -24.65 -0.44
CA GLY A 76 11.68 -24.45 -1.05
C GLY A 76 12.32 -23.11 -0.68
N ILE A 77 11.56 -22.01 -0.77
CA ILE A 77 12.03 -20.68 -0.35
C ILE A 77 12.43 -20.69 1.13
N LYS A 78 11.58 -21.27 2.00
CA LYS A 78 11.85 -21.36 3.43
C LYS A 78 13.11 -22.16 3.73
N ALA A 79 13.30 -23.30 3.05
CA ALA A 79 14.48 -24.14 3.21
C ALA A 79 15.77 -23.39 2.82
N MET A 80 15.74 -22.65 1.70
CA MET A 80 16.88 -21.83 1.26
C MET A 80 17.22 -20.73 2.28
N LEU A 81 16.21 -20.01 2.78
CA LEU A 81 16.41 -18.96 3.80
C LEU A 81 16.98 -19.52 5.11
N MET A 82 16.49 -20.68 5.55
CA MET A 82 17.01 -21.36 6.74
C MET A 82 18.48 -21.78 6.55
N TYR A 83 18.83 -22.26 5.36
CA TYR A 83 20.20 -22.62 5.03
C TYR A 83 21.14 -21.39 5.04
N ASP A 84 20.73 -20.30 4.41
CA ASP A 84 21.52 -19.07 4.37
C ASP A 84 21.68 -18.45 5.76
N GLN A 85 20.61 -18.45 6.58
CA GLN A 85 20.67 -18.03 7.98
C GLN A 85 21.68 -18.88 8.78
N GLY A 86 21.69 -20.20 8.57
CA GLY A 86 22.65 -21.09 9.22
C GLY A 86 24.10 -20.75 8.86
N LYS A 87 24.36 -20.41 7.59
CA LYS A 87 25.68 -19.94 7.16
C LYS A 87 26.04 -18.61 7.83
N GLU A 88 25.14 -17.64 7.82
CA GLU A 88 25.37 -16.35 8.47
C GLU A 88 25.70 -16.50 9.95
N GLU A 89 25.00 -17.39 10.65
CA GLU A 89 25.24 -17.63 12.08
C GLU A 89 26.61 -18.28 12.32
N ILE A 90 27.03 -19.21 11.46
CA ILE A 90 28.39 -19.78 11.51
C ILE A 90 29.44 -18.69 11.28
N TRP A 91 29.21 -17.76 10.36
CA TRP A 91 30.14 -16.64 10.10
C TRP A 91 30.23 -15.64 11.27
N ARG A 92 29.23 -15.57 12.14
CA ARG A 92 29.23 -14.67 13.31
C ARG A 92 29.97 -15.23 14.53
N LEU A 93 30.18 -16.54 14.60
CA LEU A 93 30.92 -17.23 15.67
C LEU A 93 32.44 -17.14 15.46
#